data_AF-A0A382RCJ6-F1
#
_entry.id   AF-A0A382RCJ6-F1
#
_cell.length_a   1.000
_cell.length_b   1.000
_cell.length_c   1.000
_cell.angle_alpha   90.00
_cell.angle_beta   90.00
_cell.angle_gamma   90.00
#
_symmetry.space_group_name_H-M   'P 1'
#
loop_
_entity.id
_entity.type
_entity.pdbx_description
1 polymer ?
#
loop_
_entity_poly.entity_id
_entity_poly.type
_entity_poly.pdbx_seq_one_letter_code
_entity_poly.pdbx_strand_id
1 'polypeptide(L)'
;MPPTTLEDLFSSPGFLAIFFAILLTIANIVVGVSIHSRDQREKGYRIHRLLFGAVIISYAMFLFHLHQIARTSIFANIIFGYLLLAVPFSRRFNVTLHAVVASVGLVLITVVAVFNLI
;
A
#
# COMPACT_ATOMS: atom_id res chain seq x y z
N MET A 1 5.05 24.85 -1.66
CA MET A 1 4.05 25.07 -2.73
C MET A 1 3.69 23.72 -3.31
N PRO A 2 2.44 23.47 -3.72
CA PRO A 2 2.09 22.23 -4.42
C PRO A 2 2.90 22.13 -5.73
N PRO A 3 3.31 20.92 -6.14
CA PRO A 3 4.12 20.74 -7.34
C PRO A 3 3.35 21.25 -8.57
N THR A 4 3.98 22.13 -9.34
CA THR A 4 3.38 22.74 -10.54
C THR A 4 3.80 22.02 -11.83
N THR A 5 4.79 21.13 -11.76
CA THR A 5 5.28 20.33 -12.88
C THR A 5 5.29 18.84 -12.52
N LEU A 6 5.27 17.96 -13.54
CA LEU A 6 5.43 16.52 -13.34
C LEU A 6 6.79 16.19 -12.70
N GLU A 7 7.84 16.90 -13.10
CA GLU A 7 9.20 16.70 -12.57
C GLU A 7 9.26 16.98 -11.06
N ASP A 8 8.64 18.07 -10.61
CA ASP A 8 8.55 18.40 -9.17
C ASP A 8 7.76 17.35 -8.39
N LEU A 9 6.69 16.80 -9.00
CA LEU A 9 5.87 15.77 -8.38
C LEU A 9 6.66 14.46 -8.20
N PHE A 10 7.33 13.99 -9.27
CA PHE A 10 8.15 12.77 -9.21
C PHE A 10 9.44 12.93 -8.39
N SER A 11 9.88 14.16 -8.13
CA SER A 11 11.00 14.44 -7.23
C SER A 11 10.61 14.47 -5.74
N SER A 12 9.31 14.51 -5.42
CA SER A 12 8.82 14.52 -4.05
C SER A 12 8.98 13.14 -3.39
N PRO A 13 9.73 13.03 -2.28
CA PRO A 13 9.90 11.75 -1.56
C PRO A 13 8.57 11.15 -1.09
N GLY A 14 7.62 12.00 -0.67
CA GLY A 14 6.27 11.56 -0.29
C GLY A 14 5.49 10.98 -1.46
N PHE A 15 5.54 11.64 -2.62
CA PHE A 15 4.86 11.14 -3.82
C PHE A 15 5.42 9.79 -4.27
N LEU A 16 6.75 9.66 -4.33
CA LEU A 16 7.40 8.38 -4.67
C LEU A 16 7.01 7.28 -3.67
N ALA A 17 7.02 7.58 -2.38
CA ALA A 17 6.66 6.61 -1.35
C ALA A 17 5.21 6.09 -1.50
N ILE A 18 4.23 6.97 -1.72
CA ILE A 18 2.84 6.54 -1.91
C ILE A 18 2.64 5.85 -3.26
N PHE A 19 3.33 6.32 -4.30
CA PHE A 19 3.28 5.73 -5.64
C PHE A 19 3.78 4.28 -5.61
N PHE A 20 4.93 4.03 -4.98
CA PHE A 20 5.42 2.67 -4.75
C PHE A 20 4.47 1.85 -3.89
N ALA A 21 3.86 2.42 -2.84
CA ALA A 21 2.88 1.70 -2.03
C ALA A 21 1.68 1.21 -2.87
N ILE A 22 1.16 2.03 -3.79
CA ILE A 22 0.07 1.68 -4.71
C ILE A 22 0.51 0.56 -5.66
N LEU A 23 1.64 0.72 -6.35
CA LEU A 23 2.15 -0.28 -7.29
C LEU A 23 2.44 -1.63 -6.62
N LEU A 24 3.09 -1.60 -5.46
CA LEU A 24 3.40 -2.80 -4.69
C LEU A 24 2.13 -3.47 -4.17
N THR A 25 1.09 -2.70 -3.83
CA THR A 25 -0.22 -3.26 -3.41
C THR A 25 -0.89 -3.98 -4.57
N ILE A 26 -0.90 -3.38 -5.77
CA ILE A 26 -1.42 -4.02 -7.00
C ILE A 26 -0.64 -5.32 -7.26
N ALA A 27 0.70 -5.26 -7.27
CA ALA A 27 1.54 -6.44 -7.46
C ALA A 27 1.25 -7.50 -6.39
N ASN A 28 1.09 -7.11 -5.14
CA ASN A 28 0.80 -8.01 -4.03
C ASN A 28 -0.55 -8.73 -4.22
N ILE A 29 -1.59 -8.03 -4.69
CA ILE A 29 -2.90 -8.62 -5.01
C ILE A 29 -2.78 -9.60 -6.18
N VAL A 30 -2.13 -9.20 -7.28
CA VAL A 30 -1.95 -10.06 -8.47
C VAL A 30 -1.19 -11.35 -8.12
N VAL A 31 -0.08 -11.22 -7.38
CA VAL A 31 0.68 -12.39 -6.89
C VAL A 31 -0.16 -13.20 -5.89
N GLY A 32 -0.94 -12.55 -5.03
CA GLY A 32 -1.84 -13.22 -4.10
C GLY A 32 -2.85 -14.13 -4.79
N VAL A 33 -3.44 -13.64 -5.89
CA VAL A 33 -4.39 -14.40 -6.71
C VAL A 33 -3.68 -15.51 -7.51
N SER A 34 -2.48 -15.27 -8.03
CA SER A 34 -1.76 -16.25 -8.85
C SER A 34 -1.25 -17.47 -8.07
N ILE A 35 -1.02 -17.34 -6.76
CA ILE A 35 -0.67 -18.44 -5.82
C ILE A 35 -1.75 -19.53 -5.77
N HIS A 36 -2.98 -19.24 -6.20
CA HIS A 36 -4.04 -20.25 -6.29
C HIS A 36 -3.68 -21.40 -7.24
N SER A 37 -2.81 -21.16 -8.23
CA SER A 37 -2.26 -22.22 -9.09
C SER A 37 -1.29 -23.13 -8.31
N ARG A 38 -1.54 -24.46 -8.33
CA ARG A 38 -0.81 -25.45 -7.51
C ARG A 38 0.71 -25.44 -7.70
N ASP A 39 1.20 -25.08 -8.88
CA ASP A 39 2.61 -25.18 -9.28
C ASP A 39 3.53 -24.12 -8.67
N GLN A 40 2.99 -22.96 -8.25
CA GLN A 40 3.80 -21.81 -7.85
C GLN A 40 3.66 -21.42 -6.37
N ARG A 41 3.02 -22.27 -5.56
CA ARG A 41 2.61 -21.94 -4.19
C ARG A 41 3.75 -21.48 -3.28
N GLU A 42 4.88 -22.17 -3.29
CA GLU A 42 5.98 -21.91 -2.35
C GLU A 42 6.72 -20.60 -2.67
N LYS A 43 7.10 -20.43 -3.95
CA LYS A 43 7.77 -19.21 -4.43
C LYS A 43 6.84 -18.00 -4.39
N GLY A 44 5.60 -18.16 -4.86
CA GLY A 44 4.61 -17.10 -4.85
C GLY A 44 4.31 -16.60 -3.44
N TYR A 45 4.20 -17.50 -2.46
CA TYR A 45 3.97 -17.08 -1.07
C TYR A 45 5.12 -16.25 -0.49
N ARG A 46 6.36 -16.61 -0.79
CA ARG A 46 7.54 -15.83 -0.36
C ARG A 46 7.54 -14.44 -0.99
N ILE A 47 7.24 -14.34 -2.29
CA ILE A 47 7.15 -13.07 -3.01
C ILE A 47 6.00 -12.21 -2.46
N HIS A 48 4.81 -12.79 -2.28
CA HIS A 48 3.66 -12.08 -1.70
C HIS A 48 3.97 -11.51 -0.31
N ARG A 49 4.66 -12.29 0.56
CA ARG A 49 5.08 -11.78 1.87
C ARG A 49 6.10 -10.65 1.78
N LEU A 50 7.05 -10.72 0.84
CA LEU A 50 8.03 -9.66 0.60
C LEU A 50 7.36 -8.38 0.06
N LEU A 51 6.45 -8.52 -0.92
CA LEU A 51 5.68 -7.41 -1.47
C LEU A 51 4.84 -6.72 -0.40
N PHE A 52 4.14 -7.49 0.43
CA PHE A 52 3.39 -6.93 1.55
C PHE A 52 4.29 -6.15 2.52
N GLY A 53 5.47 -6.70 2.88
CA GLY A 53 6.45 -5.97 3.69
C GLY A 53 6.90 -4.65 3.04
N ALA A 54 7.14 -4.67 1.72
CA ALA A 54 7.50 -3.48 0.96
C ALA A 54 6.36 -2.43 0.94
N VAL A 55 5.10 -2.85 0.78
CA VAL A 55 3.93 -1.95 0.89
C VAL A 55 3.92 -1.22 2.23
N ILE A 56 4.10 -1.95 3.33
CA ILE A 56 4.11 -1.39 4.68
C ILE A 56 5.24 -0.37 4.84
N ILE A 57 6.45 -0.69 4.37
CA ILE A 57 7.60 0.21 4.44
C ILE A 57 7.36 1.47 3.59
N SER A 58 6.91 1.33 2.35
CA SER A 58 6.61 2.47 1.47
C SER A 58 5.53 3.39 2.06
N TYR A 59 4.47 2.82 2.62
CA TYR A 59 3.42 3.62 3.28
C TYR A 59 3.92 4.29 4.56
N ALA A 60 4.75 3.60 5.36
CA ALA A 60 5.36 4.20 6.54
C ALA A 60 6.30 5.37 6.18
N MET A 61 7.07 5.26 5.10
CA MET A 61 7.89 6.36 4.57
C MET A 61 7.03 7.54 4.12
N PHE A 62 5.88 7.29 3.49
CA PHE A 62 4.92 8.33 3.13
C PHE A 62 4.40 9.05 4.38
N LEU A 63 3.97 8.32 5.42
CA LEU A 63 3.52 8.91 6.68
C LEU A 63 4.62 9.72 7.36
N PHE A 64 5.85 9.22 7.35
CA PHE A 64 7.00 9.91 7.90
C PHE A 64 7.25 11.24 7.18
N HIS A 65 7.20 11.25 5.84
CA HIS A 65 7.29 12.49 5.08
C HIS A 65 6.16 13.46 5.42
N LEU A 66 4.92 12.96 5.53
CA LEU A 66 3.75 13.74 5.91
C LEU A 66 3.89 14.36 7.31
N HIS A 67 4.57 13.65 8.22
CA HIS A 67 4.92 14.14 9.54
C HIS A 67 5.98 15.26 9.49
N GLN A 68 7.03 15.10 8.68
CA GLN A 68 8.07 16.12 8.51
C GLN A 68 7.53 17.46 7.98
N ILE A 69 6.51 17.42 7.11
CA ILE A 69 5.86 18.62 6.57
C ILE A 69 4.66 19.09 7.40
N ALA A 70 4.46 18.54 8.61
CA ALA A 70 3.36 18.84 9.52
C ALA A 70 1.94 18.71 8.91
N ARG A 71 1.77 17.86 7.89
CA ARG A 71 0.47 17.54 7.25
C ARG A 71 -0.09 16.20 7.72
N THR A 72 0.34 15.72 8.88
CA THR A 72 -0.02 14.36 9.34
C THR A 72 -1.52 14.26 9.54
N SER A 73 -2.17 13.38 8.79
CA SER A 73 -3.60 13.13 8.88
C SER A 73 -3.90 11.92 9.76
N ILE A 74 -4.81 12.07 10.72
CA ILE A 74 -5.33 10.95 11.54
C ILE A 74 -5.88 9.86 10.63
N PHE A 75 -6.56 10.24 9.54
CA PHE A 75 -7.10 9.31 8.56
C PHE A 75 -6.00 8.44 7.92
N ALA A 76 -4.87 9.04 7.52
CA ALA A 76 -3.73 8.31 6.95
C ALA A 76 -3.13 7.31 7.95
N ASN A 77 -3.07 7.67 9.24
CA ASN A 77 -2.62 6.75 10.30
C ASN A 77 -3.60 5.59 10.53
N ILE A 78 -4.93 5.84 10.44
CA ILE A 78 -5.95 4.78 10.51
C ILE A 78 -5.78 3.79 9.35
N ILE A 79 -5.53 4.27 8.12
CA ILE A 79 -5.28 3.39 6.97
C ILE A 79 -4.04 2.52 7.19
N PHE A 80 -2.98 3.05 7.78
CA PHE A 80 -1.82 2.23 8.15
C PHE A 80 -2.17 1.13 9.14
N GLY A 81 -2.97 1.45 10.17
CA GLY A 81 -3.50 0.44 11.11
C GLY A 81 -4.34 -0.62 10.40
N TYR A 82 -5.18 -0.23 9.44
CA TYR A 82 -5.95 -1.15 8.61
C TYR A 82 -5.05 -2.10 7.81
N LEU A 83 -3.99 -1.58 7.18
CA LEU A 83 -3.02 -2.39 6.42
C LEU A 83 -2.31 -3.40 7.33
N LEU A 84 -1.91 -2.99 8.54
CA LEU A 84 -1.21 -3.86 9.48
C LEU A 84 -2.09 -4.92 10.14
N LEU A 85 -3.38 -4.65 10.34
CA LEU A 85 -4.27 -5.53 11.10
C LEU A 85 -5.26 -6.27 10.19
N ALA A 86 -6.07 -5.54 9.42
CA ALA A 86 -7.15 -6.14 8.63
C ALA A 86 -6.63 -7.02 7.50
N VAL A 87 -5.59 -6.59 6.80
CA VAL A 87 -5.02 -7.35 5.67
C VAL A 87 -4.43 -8.70 6.10
N PRO A 88 -3.52 -8.81 7.11
CA PRO A 88 -3.02 -10.11 7.52
C PRO A 88 -4.06 -10.95 8.27
N PHE A 89 -5.01 -10.33 8.97
CA PHE A 89 -6.06 -11.05 9.67
C PHE A 89 -7.06 -11.70 8.69
N SER A 90 -7.46 -10.98 7.64
CA SER A 90 -8.39 -11.48 6.61
C SER A 90 -7.92 -12.77 5.94
N ARG A 91 -6.61 -12.96 5.80
CA ARG A 91 -6.01 -14.16 5.23
C ARG A 91 -6.32 -15.43 6.02
N ARG A 92 -6.61 -15.33 7.32
CA ARG A 92 -6.94 -16.49 8.16
C ARG A 92 -8.34 -17.05 7.91
N PHE A 93 -9.24 -16.25 7.34
CA PHE A 93 -10.64 -16.65 7.14
C PHE A 93 -10.87 -17.25 5.75
N ASN A 94 -10.58 -16.48 4.70
CA ASN A 94 -10.82 -16.91 3.32
C ASN A 94 -9.95 -16.10 2.35
N VAL A 95 -9.46 -16.77 1.30
CA VAL A 95 -8.65 -16.16 0.24
C VAL A 95 -9.45 -15.08 -0.52
N THR A 96 -10.73 -15.31 -0.80
CA THR A 96 -11.58 -14.33 -1.50
C THR A 96 -11.80 -13.07 -0.66
N LEU A 97 -12.05 -13.26 0.64
CA LEU A 97 -12.22 -12.15 1.58
C LEU A 97 -10.91 -11.35 1.69
N HIS A 98 -9.77 -12.03 1.77
CA HIS A 98 -8.46 -11.39 1.77
C HIS A 98 -8.22 -10.53 0.52
N ALA A 99 -8.56 -11.03 -0.67
CA ALA A 99 -8.44 -10.28 -1.91
C ALA A 99 -9.34 -9.02 -1.91
N VAL A 100 -10.58 -9.13 -1.43
CA VAL A 100 -11.49 -7.97 -1.29
C VAL A 100 -10.92 -6.95 -0.30
N VAL A 101 -10.47 -7.39 0.88
CA VAL A 101 -9.89 -6.51 1.92
C VAL A 101 -8.63 -5.81 1.43
N ALA A 102 -7.78 -6.50 0.66
CA ALA A 102 -6.59 -5.92 0.04
C ALA A 102 -6.96 -4.88 -1.03
N SER A 103 -7.96 -5.15 -1.87
CA SER A 103 -8.47 -4.19 -2.86
C SER A 103 -9.09 -2.95 -2.20
N VAL A 104 -9.82 -3.11 -1.09
CA VAL A 104 -10.29 -1.97 -0.28
C VAL A 104 -9.10 -1.17 0.25
N GLY A 105 -8.05 -1.84 0.73
CA GLY A 105 -6.80 -1.20 1.13
C GLY A 105 -6.18 -0.35 0.00
N LEU A 106 -6.14 -0.87 -1.23
CA LEU A 106 -5.65 -0.12 -2.40
C LEU A 106 -6.47 1.16 -2.66
N VAL A 107 -7.80 1.07 -2.57
CA VAL A 107 -8.67 2.24 -2.73
C VAL A 107 -8.40 3.26 -1.63
N LEU A 108 -8.29 2.82 -0.37
CA LEU A 108 -8.01 3.70 0.76
C LEU A 108 -6.64 4.39 0.65
N ILE A 109 -5.59 3.69 0.21
CA ILE A 109 -4.27 4.26 -0.05
C ILE A 109 -4.37 5.35 -1.13
N THR A 110 -5.10 5.07 -2.23
CA THR A 110 -5.30 6.03 -3.33
C THR A 110 -6.04 7.27 -2.84
N VAL A 111 -7.08 7.10 -2.03
CA VAL A 111 -7.83 8.22 -1.42
C VAL A 111 -6.91 9.08 -0.55
N VAL A 112 -6.09 8.45 0.31
CA VAL A 112 -5.09 9.17 1.12
C VAL A 112 -4.12 9.95 0.24
N ALA A 113 -3.65 9.35 -0.85
CA ALA A 113 -2.75 10.02 -1.78
C ALA A 113 -3.40 11.31 -2.34
N VAL A 114 -4.62 11.22 -2.85
CA VAL A 114 -5.35 12.36 -3.44
C VAL A 114 -5.53 13.49 -2.42
N PHE A 115 -5.93 13.19 -1.18
CA PHE A 115 -6.23 14.23 -0.19
C PHE A 115 -5.01 14.84 0.49
N ASN A 116 -3.84 14.17 0.48
CA ASN A 116 -2.67 14.62 1.24
C ASN A 116 -1.53 15.14 0.35
N LEU A 117 -1.54 14.83 -0.94
CA LEU A 117 -0.57 15.35 -1.92
C LEU A 117 -1.05 16.58 -2.71
N ILE A 118 -2.36 16.76 -2.85
CA ILE A 118 -2.98 17.96 -3.45
C ILE A 118 -3.17 19.01 -2.35
#